data_AF-A0A212DBC7-F1
#
_entry.id   AF-A0A212DBC7-F1
#
_cell.length_a   1.000
_cell.length_b   1.000
_cell.length_c   1.000
_cell.angle_alpha   90.00
_cell.angle_beta   90.00
_cell.angle_gamma   90.00
#
_symmetry.space_group_name_H-M   'P 1'
#
loop_
_entity.id
_entity.type
_entity.pdbx_description
1 polymer ?
#
loop_
_entity_poly.entity_id
_entity_poly.type
_entity_poly.pdbx_seq_one_letter_code
_entity_poly.pdbx_strand_id
1 'polypeptide(L)'
;MLESEEQGTRQSAPSPVIRASLGVTVPSLQYGVPVIKYDRRGFKMRQRKLIFTQKAAYVVELAKIKQKIEYPTLKGVSTSSLSDGILVIHVLPADIKQKFCISPGKEGTIVFDTGPEEQIYKDKNGQLTV
;
A
#
# COMPACT_ATOMS: atom_id res chain seq x y z
N MET A 1 -20.48 -58.13 -8.99
CA MET A 1 -20.98 -57.07 -8.11
C MET A 1 -19.82 -56.10 -7.93
N LEU A 2 -19.92 -54.95 -8.58
CA LEU A 2 -18.92 -53.88 -8.62
C LEU A 2 -19.20 -52.93 -7.45
N GLU A 3 -18.18 -52.49 -6.74
CA GLU A 3 -18.20 -51.20 -6.05
C GLU A 3 -16.76 -50.70 -5.91
N SER A 4 -16.53 -49.51 -6.48
CA SER A 4 -15.26 -48.81 -6.58
C SER A 4 -15.19 -47.77 -5.45
N GLU A 5 -14.10 -47.73 -4.68
CA GLU A 5 -13.85 -46.63 -3.72
C GLU A 5 -13.15 -45.46 -4.43
N GLU A 6 -13.85 -44.33 -4.54
CA GLU A 6 -13.32 -43.07 -5.08
C GLU A 6 -12.44 -42.33 -4.06
N GLN A 7 -11.23 -41.97 -4.49
CA GLN A 7 -10.29 -41.12 -3.75
C GLN A 7 -10.75 -39.66 -3.75
N GLY A 8 -11.23 -39.16 -2.61
CA GLY A 8 -11.54 -37.74 -2.41
C GLY A 8 -10.28 -36.90 -2.20
N THR A 9 -9.83 -36.18 -3.24
CA THR A 9 -8.79 -35.15 -3.13
C THR A 9 -9.34 -33.92 -2.41
N ARG A 10 -8.70 -33.51 -1.31
CA ARG A 10 -9.01 -32.25 -0.61
C ARG A 10 -8.63 -31.07 -1.51
N GLN A 11 -9.60 -30.51 -2.23
CA GLN A 11 -9.43 -29.23 -2.91
C GLN A 11 -9.35 -28.10 -1.88
N SER A 12 -8.16 -27.51 -1.75
CA SER A 12 -7.96 -26.24 -1.07
C SER A 12 -8.79 -25.16 -1.75
N ALA A 13 -9.68 -24.50 -1.02
CA ALA A 13 -10.43 -23.35 -1.52
C ALA A 13 -9.45 -22.31 -2.09
N PRO A 14 -9.72 -21.73 -3.27
CA PRO A 14 -8.85 -20.72 -3.83
C PRO A 14 -8.87 -19.48 -2.94
N SER A 15 -7.70 -19.04 -2.49
CA SER A 15 -7.50 -17.73 -1.86
C SER A 15 -8.17 -16.64 -2.70
N PRO A 16 -8.76 -15.59 -2.12
CA PRO A 16 -9.43 -14.55 -2.89
C PRO A 16 -8.43 -13.88 -3.85
N VAL A 17 -8.54 -14.19 -5.14
CA VAL A 17 -7.78 -13.55 -6.21
C VAL A 17 -8.56 -12.30 -6.63
N ILE A 18 -8.14 -11.14 -6.15
CA ILE A 18 -8.69 -9.85 -6.64
C ILE A 18 -8.18 -9.63 -8.07
N ARG A 19 -9.05 -9.81 -9.06
CA ARG A 19 -8.75 -9.53 -10.46
C ARG A 19 -9.23 -8.12 -10.81
N ALA A 20 -8.34 -7.14 -10.71
CA ALA A 20 -8.62 -5.78 -11.18
C ALA A 20 -8.59 -5.76 -12.72
N SER A 21 -9.66 -5.30 -13.38
CA SER A 21 -9.69 -5.13 -14.84
C SER A 21 -8.94 -3.84 -15.23
N LEU A 22 -7.77 -4.03 -15.84
CA LEU A 22 -6.85 -2.98 -16.25
C LEU A 22 -7.36 -2.27 -17.52
N GLY A 23 -7.80 -1.03 -17.39
CA GLY A 23 -8.18 -0.18 -18.52
C GLY A 23 -7.05 0.77 -18.93
N VAL A 24 -6.67 0.69 -20.21
CA VAL A 24 -5.76 1.57 -20.98
C VAL A 24 -4.27 1.27 -20.87
N THR A 25 -3.78 0.47 -21.83
CA THR A 25 -2.36 0.36 -22.17
C THR A 25 -1.95 1.55 -23.02
N VAL A 26 -1.36 2.58 -22.42
CA VAL A 26 -0.40 3.43 -23.15
C VAL A 26 0.99 2.87 -22.90
N PRO A 27 1.91 2.86 -23.88
CA PRO A 27 3.21 2.16 -23.77
C PRO A 27 4.07 2.57 -22.56
N SER A 28 3.79 3.70 -21.91
CA SER A 28 4.59 4.26 -20.81
C SER A 28 3.89 4.38 -19.45
N LEU A 29 2.56 4.20 -19.35
CA LEU A 29 1.77 4.36 -18.12
C LEU A 29 0.87 3.13 -17.96
N GLN A 30 1.19 2.29 -16.98
CA GLN A 30 0.58 0.96 -16.85
C GLN A 30 -0.61 0.95 -15.90
N TYR A 31 -0.60 1.76 -14.85
CA TYR A 31 -1.72 1.81 -13.89
C TYR A 31 -1.72 3.13 -13.10
N GLY A 32 -2.90 3.65 -12.78
CA GLY A 32 -3.04 4.86 -11.97
C GLY A 32 -4.30 4.80 -11.09
N VAL A 33 -4.14 5.05 -9.80
CA VAL A 33 -5.23 4.96 -8.81
C VAL A 33 -5.25 6.20 -7.91
N PRO A 34 -6.43 6.80 -7.65
CA PRO A 34 -6.55 7.84 -6.63
C PRO A 34 -6.30 7.23 -5.24
N VAL A 35 -5.54 7.93 -4.39
CA VAL A 35 -5.19 7.49 -3.04
C VAL A 35 -5.23 8.65 -2.05
N ILE A 36 -5.42 8.33 -0.78
CA ILE A 36 -5.20 9.27 0.32
C ILE A 36 -3.81 8.99 0.88
N LYS A 37 -2.90 9.97 0.77
CA LYS A 37 -1.56 9.88 1.37
C LYS A 37 -1.59 10.49 2.77
N TYR A 38 -1.06 9.75 3.74
CA TYR A 38 -0.79 10.22 5.10
C TYR A 38 0.66 10.66 5.24
N ASP A 39 0.87 11.87 5.75
CA ASP A 39 2.22 12.34 6.06
C ASP A 39 2.76 11.73 7.35
N ARG A 40 4.03 11.32 7.35
CA ARG A 40 4.73 10.92 8.59
C ARG A 40 4.64 11.98 9.69
N ARG A 41 4.64 13.27 9.31
CA ARG A 41 4.51 14.39 10.26
C ARG A 41 3.05 14.81 10.37
N GLY A 42 2.39 14.32 11.42
CA GLY A 42 1.04 14.73 11.79
C GLY A 42 -0.08 14.08 10.99
N PHE A 43 0.21 13.02 10.22
CA PHE A 43 -0.77 12.16 9.53
C PHE A 43 -1.84 12.93 8.74
N LYS A 44 -1.48 14.09 8.19
CA LYS A 44 -2.40 14.90 7.40
C LYS A 44 -2.78 14.14 6.14
N MET A 45 -4.08 13.95 5.95
CA MET A 45 -4.67 13.38 4.74
C MET A 45 -4.42 14.29 3.55
N ARG A 46 -3.91 13.74 2.45
CA ARG A 46 -3.80 14.45 1.18
C ARG A 46 -4.26 13.58 0.02
N GLN A 47 -5.21 14.08 -0.75
CA GLN A 47 -5.64 13.44 -1.98
C GLN A 47 -4.50 13.46 -3.01
N ARG A 48 -4.11 12.29 -3.50
CA ARG A 48 -3.02 12.11 -4.48
C ARG A 48 -3.45 11.08 -5.52
N LYS A 49 -2.73 11.05 -6.64
CA LYS A 49 -2.78 9.93 -7.59
C LYS A 49 -1.49 9.14 -7.47
N LEU A 50 -1.60 7.82 -7.28
CA LEU A 50 -0.47 6.91 -7.34
C LEU A 50 -0.42 6.30 -8.73
N ILE A 51 0.67 6.53 -9.45
CA ILE A 51 0.84 6.11 -10.83
C ILE A 51 2.02 5.15 -10.91
N PHE A 52 1.78 3.98 -11.49
CA PHE A 52 2.80 2.97 -11.77
C PHE A 52 3.15 2.99 -13.25
N THR A 53 4.45 3.06 -13.52
CA THR A 53 5.02 3.00 -14.86
C THR A 53 6.03 1.87 -14.94
N GLN A 54 6.64 1.63 -16.10
CA GLN A 54 7.72 0.64 -16.22
C GLN A 54 8.98 0.99 -15.42
N LYS A 55 9.20 2.26 -15.08
CA LYS A 55 10.47 2.75 -14.51
C LYS A 55 10.40 3.06 -13.01
N ALA A 56 9.26 3.55 -12.55
CA ALA A 56 9.06 4.00 -11.18
C ALA A 56 7.56 4.18 -10.87
N ALA A 57 7.25 4.24 -9.58
CA ALA A 57 5.97 4.75 -9.09
C ALA A 57 6.06 6.25 -8.79
N TYR A 58 4.96 6.97 -9.04
CA TYR A 58 4.88 8.42 -8.87
C TYR A 58 3.67 8.78 -8.02
N VAL A 59 3.90 9.61 -7.00
CA VAL A 59 2.83 10.26 -6.25
C VAL A 59 2.61 11.64 -6.85
N VAL A 60 1.42 11.87 -7.40
CA VAL A 60 1.08 13.08 -8.17
C VAL A 60 -0.02 13.86 -7.46
N GLU A 61 0.11 15.19 -7.45
CA GLU A 61 -0.96 16.13 -7.10
C GLU A 61 -1.30 16.94 -8.34
N LEU A 62 -2.51 16.76 -8.88
CA LEU A 62 -2.95 17.35 -10.15
C LEU A 62 -1.98 16.99 -11.29
N ALA A 63 -1.10 17.91 -11.68
CA ALA A 63 -0.07 17.73 -12.71
C ALA A 63 1.37 17.82 -12.15
N LYS A 64 1.53 17.89 -10.82
CA LYS A 64 2.83 18.02 -10.15
C LYS A 64 3.24 16.70 -9.51
N ILE A 65 4.42 16.19 -9.90
CA ILE A 65 5.03 15.04 -9.23
C ILE A 65 5.53 15.49 -7.85
N LYS A 66 5.00 14.87 -6.79
CA LYS A 66 5.39 15.14 -5.40
C LYS A 66 6.44 14.19 -4.88
N GLN A 67 6.46 12.98 -5.41
CA GLN A 67 7.42 11.96 -5.03
C GLN A 67 7.61 10.99 -6.19
N LYS A 68 8.85 10.64 -6.45
CA LYS A 68 9.24 9.55 -7.35
C LYS A 68 9.80 8.42 -6.49
N ILE A 69 9.32 7.21 -6.70
CA ILE A 69 9.78 6.00 -6.00
C ILE A 69 10.31 5.06 -7.08
N GLU A 70 11.62 4.99 -7.17
CA GLU A 70 12.28 4.08 -8.08
C GLU A 70 12.19 2.64 -7.54
N TYR A 71 11.94 1.67 -8.41
CA TYR A 71 11.76 0.30 -7.96
C TYR A 71 12.97 -0.31 -7.24
N PRO A 72 14.24 0.01 -7.62
CA PRO A 72 15.40 -0.47 -6.86
C PRO A 72 15.46 0.03 -5.41
N THR A 73 14.76 1.12 -5.07
CA THR A 73 14.74 1.66 -3.71
C THR A 73 13.58 1.11 -2.89
N LEU A 74 12.68 0.33 -3.48
CA LEU A 74 11.54 -0.26 -2.78
C LEU A 74 11.99 -1.49 -1.99
N LYS A 75 11.87 -1.45 -0.66
CA LYS A 75 12.18 -2.58 0.22
C LYS A 75 11.04 -3.59 0.27
N GLY A 76 9.80 -3.12 0.15
CA GLY A 76 8.60 -3.96 0.20
C GLY A 76 7.34 -3.16 0.47
N VAL A 77 6.22 -3.87 0.61
CA VAL A 77 4.92 -3.30 0.95
C VAL A 77 4.37 -4.07 2.14
N SER A 78 3.76 -3.36 3.10
CA SER A 78 2.98 -3.97 4.17
C SER A 78 1.53 -3.57 4.02
N THR A 79 0.63 -4.49 4.29
CA THR A 79 -0.81 -4.27 4.41
C THR A 79 -1.25 -4.71 5.80
N SER A 80 -2.42 -4.27 6.24
CA SER A 80 -3.03 -4.89 7.42
C SER A 80 -3.62 -6.26 7.06
N SER A 81 -3.95 -7.04 8.08
CA SER A 81 -4.79 -8.23 7.94
C SER A 81 -6.29 -7.90 7.99
N LEU A 82 -6.63 -6.61 7.99
CA LEU A 82 -8.00 -6.10 8.01
C LEU A 82 -8.41 -5.71 6.57
N SER A 83 -9.71 -5.62 6.31
CA SER A 83 -10.24 -5.15 5.02
C SER A 83 -10.32 -3.61 4.98
N ASP A 84 -9.28 -2.92 5.46
CA ASP A 84 -9.22 -1.46 5.62
C ASP A 84 -8.67 -0.70 4.40
N GLY A 85 -8.20 -1.43 3.37
CA GLY A 85 -7.67 -0.81 2.15
C GLY A 85 -6.36 -0.02 2.33
N ILE A 86 -5.64 -0.21 3.44
CA ILE A 86 -4.39 0.52 3.72
C ILE A 86 -3.16 -0.28 3.30
N LEU A 87 -2.21 0.44 2.69
CA LEU A 87 -0.88 -0.08 2.38
C LEU A 87 0.22 0.89 2.83
N VAL A 88 1.36 0.33 3.21
CA VAL A 88 2.58 1.04 3.59
C VAL A 88 3.68 0.63 2.63
N ILE A 89 4.22 1.60 1.89
CA ILE A 89 5.34 1.37 0.97
C ILE A 89 6.66 1.66 1.70
N HIS A 90 7.49 0.62 1.86
CA HIS A 90 8.81 0.74 2.46
C HIS A 90 9.81 1.15 1.39
N VAL A 91 10.40 2.33 1.53
CA VAL A 91 11.37 2.88 0.58
C VAL A 91 12.70 3.11 1.30
N LEU A 92 13.79 2.57 0.76
CA LEU A 92 15.15 2.82 1.20
C LEU A 92 15.52 4.29 0.93
N PRO A 93 16.22 4.95 1.87
CA PRO A 93 16.73 6.29 1.63
C PRO A 93 17.84 6.22 0.58
N ALA A 94 17.54 6.71 -0.63
CA ALA A 94 18.48 6.64 -1.76
C ALA A 94 19.47 7.80 -1.82
N ASP A 95 19.12 9.02 -1.35
CA ASP A 95 20.07 10.14 -1.26
C ASP A 95 19.55 11.41 -0.53
N ILE A 96 20.51 12.25 -0.11
CA ILE A 96 20.47 13.34 0.90
C ILE A 96 19.33 14.38 0.77
N LYS A 97 18.71 14.57 -0.40
CA LYS A 97 17.56 15.51 -0.56
C LYS A 97 16.22 14.90 -0.13
N GLN A 98 16.14 13.58 -0.14
CA GLN A 98 15.05 12.81 0.43
C GLN A 98 15.61 12.05 1.63
N LYS A 99 16.36 12.75 2.49
CA LYS A 99 16.60 12.31 3.86
C LYS A 99 15.24 12.26 4.54
N PHE A 100 14.51 11.16 4.34
CA PHE A 100 13.86 10.53 5.46
C PHE A 100 15.01 10.14 6.38
N CYS A 101 15.54 11.12 7.11
CA CYS A 101 15.99 10.79 8.44
C CYS A 101 14.78 10.07 9.00
N ILE A 102 14.93 8.78 9.32
CA ILE A 102 14.44 8.36 10.61
C ILE A 102 15.22 9.28 11.55
N SER A 103 14.71 10.51 11.72
CA SER A 103 15.18 11.41 12.73
C SER A 103 15.17 10.55 13.97
N PRO A 104 16.20 10.59 14.83
CA PRO A 104 16.18 9.84 16.07
C PRO A 104 14.91 10.13 16.91
N GLY A 105 14.11 11.13 16.55
CA GLY A 105 12.70 11.26 16.92
C GLY A 105 11.76 10.22 16.26
N LYS A 106 11.31 9.29 17.12
CA LYS A 106 10.16 8.36 17.07
C LYS A 106 9.91 7.67 15.71
N GLU A 107 10.13 6.36 15.71
CA GLU A 107 9.53 5.44 14.74
C GLU A 107 8.00 5.66 14.75
N GLY A 108 7.43 5.89 13.57
CA GLY A 108 5.98 6.09 13.45
C GLY A 108 5.31 4.73 13.44
N THR A 109 4.80 4.29 14.58
CA THR A 109 4.02 3.06 14.68
C THR A 109 2.64 3.28 14.06
N ILE A 110 2.22 2.34 13.21
CA ILE A 110 0.84 2.22 12.74
C ILE A 110 0.23 1.03 13.47
N VAL A 111 -0.89 1.27 14.16
CA VAL A 111 -1.65 0.25 14.88
C VAL A 111 -2.95 0.04 14.12
N PHE A 112 -3.24 -1.20 13.78
CA PHE A 112 -4.48 -1.59 13.12
C PHE A 112 -5.38 -2.23 14.16
N ASP A 113 -6.49 -1.58 14.48
CA ASP A 113 -7.46 -2.03 15.46
C ASP A 113 -8.82 -2.30 14.79
N THR A 114 -9.65 -3.15 15.38
CA THR A 114 -11.00 -3.41 14.85
C THR A 114 -12.01 -2.54 15.56
N GLY A 115 -12.75 -1.73 14.80
CA GLY A 115 -13.82 -0.87 15.29
C GLY A 115 -15.09 -0.99 14.45
N PRO A 116 -16.22 -0.42 14.91
CA PRO A 116 -17.47 -0.40 14.15
C PRO A 116 -17.41 0.48 12.89
N GLU A 117 -16.43 1.39 12.80
CA GLU A 117 -16.19 2.24 11.64
C GLU A 117 -14.70 2.31 11.31
N GLU A 118 -14.37 2.42 10.02
CA GLU A 118 -13.01 2.65 9.54
C GLU A 118 -12.60 4.10 9.84
N GLN A 119 -11.62 4.29 10.74
CA GLN A 119 -11.19 5.64 11.16
C GLN A 119 -9.67 5.72 11.29
N ILE A 120 -9.09 6.71 10.63
CA ILE A 120 -7.63 6.91 10.66
C ILE A 120 -7.31 8.17 11.44
N TYR A 121 -6.70 8.03 12.60
CA TYR A 121 -6.38 9.17 13.48
C TYR A 121 -5.05 8.99 14.22
N LYS A 122 -4.54 10.10 14.75
CA LYS A 122 -3.34 10.10 15.59
C LYS A 122 -3.73 9.92 17.06
N ASP A 123 -3.19 8.91 17.71
CA ASP A 123 -3.46 8.67 19.14
C ASP A 123 -2.66 9.64 20.05
N LYS A 124 -2.96 9.58 21.36
CA LYS A 124 -2.27 10.36 22.39
C LYS A 124 -0.77 10.05 22.50
N ASN A 125 -0.33 8.89 22.03
CA ASN A 125 1.07 8.44 22.08
C ASN A 125 1.87 8.89 20.85
N GLY A 126 1.16 9.35 19.82
CA GLY A 126 1.68 9.82 18.54
C GLY A 126 1.75 8.76 17.44
N GLN A 127 1.07 7.62 17.64
CA GLN A 127 0.92 6.53 16.68
C GLN A 127 -0.26 6.83 15.74
N LEU A 128 -0.25 6.24 14.55
CA LEU A 128 -1.40 6.26 13.65
C LEU A 128 -2.26 5.03 13.97
N THR A 129 -3.46 5.23 14.46
CA THR A 129 -4.45 4.15 14.59
C THR A 129 -5.31 4.14 13.33
N VAL A 130 -5.55 2.93 12.84
CA VAL A 130 -6.34 2.58 11.67
C VAL A 130 -7.41 1.59 12.09
#